data_AF-A0A520IMD0-F1
#
_entry.id   AF-A0A520IMD0-F1
#
_cell.length_a   1.000
_cell.length_b   1.000
_cell.length_c   1.000
_cell.angle_alpha   90.00
_cell.angle_beta   90.00
_cell.angle_gamma   90.00
#
_symmetry.space_group_name_H-M   'P 1'
#
loop_
_entity.id
_entity.type
_entity.pdbx_description
1 polymer ?
#
loop_
_entity_poly.entity_id
_entity_poly.type
_entity_poly.pdbx_seq_one_letter_code
_entity_poly.pdbx_strand_id
1 'polypeptide(L)'
;MQQQLNIQYEREMQNYVKHRTMADYYTSEGLKQAAEQLRIAQVSYDLGEIGYIEFIQNMALAVQSKLAFLQVVQQLNESVIRLQFLKGN
;
A
#
# COMPACT_ATOMS: atom_id res chain seq x y z
N MET A 1 9.40 18.29 -28.41
CA MET A 1 10.08 18.24 -27.10
C MET A 1 9.16 18.75 -25.98
N GLN A 2 8.77 20.03 -25.96
CA GLN A 2 7.96 20.63 -24.88
C GLN A 2 6.63 19.92 -24.60
N GLN A 3 5.86 19.59 -25.66
CA GLN A 3 4.59 18.86 -25.50
C GLN A 3 4.77 17.45 -24.90
N GLN A 4 5.88 16.76 -25.20
CA GLN A 4 6.15 15.43 -24.66
C GLN A 4 6.51 15.49 -23.17
N LEU A 5 7.23 16.53 -22.74
CA LEU A 5 7.53 16.77 -21.31
C LEU A 5 6.25 17.09 -20.53
N ASN A 6 5.36 17.92 -21.08
CA ASN A 6 4.06 18.22 -20.46
C ASN A 6 3.19 16.96 -20.29
N ILE A 7 3.09 16.12 -21.34
CA ILE A 7 2.32 14.86 -21.26
C ILE A 7 2.91 13.91 -20.22
N GLN A 8 4.24 13.81 -20.14
CA GLN A 8 4.91 12.98 -19.13
C GLN A 8 4.65 13.50 -17.72
N TYR A 9 4.71 14.82 -17.53
CA TYR A 9 4.43 15.46 -16.25
C TYR A 9 2.99 15.24 -15.80
N GLU A 10 2.01 15.44 -16.68
CA GLU A 10 0.59 15.22 -16.37
C GLU A 10 0.32 13.76 -15.99
N ARG A 11 0.90 12.81 -16.74
CA ARG A 11 0.80 11.39 -16.42
C ARG A 11 1.40 11.08 -15.05
N GLU A 12 2.58 11.61 -14.76
CA GLU A 12 3.22 11.35 -13.48
C GLU A 12 2.49 12.02 -12.31
N MET A 13 1.85 13.17 -12.54
CA MET A 13 0.99 13.81 -11.56
C MET A 13 -0.22 12.94 -11.23
N GLN A 14 -0.84 12.30 -12.23
CA GLN A 14 -1.91 11.35 -12.01
C GLN A 14 -1.44 10.13 -11.20
N ASN A 15 -0.25 9.59 -11.50
CA ASN A 15 0.36 8.51 -10.71
C ASN A 15 0.60 8.92 -9.26
N TYR A 16 1.15 10.12 -9.03
CA TYR A 16 1.35 10.67 -7.69
C TYR A 16 0.04 10.75 -6.91
N VAL A 17 -1.02 11.33 -7.50
CA VAL A 17 -2.33 11.43 -6.86
C VAL A 17 -2.89 10.06 -6.52
N LYS A 18 -2.76 9.08 -7.43
CA LYS A 18 -3.19 7.70 -7.19
C LYS A 18 -2.45 7.07 -6.01
N HIS A 19 -1.12 7.11 -6.00
CA HIS A 19 -0.33 6.49 -4.93
C HIS A 19 -0.55 7.20 -3.59
N ARG A 20 -0.73 8.52 -3.59
CA ARG A 20 -1.08 9.28 -2.38
C ARG A 20 -2.41 8.83 -1.80
N THR A 21 -3.46 8.78 -2.63
CA THR A 21 -4.78 8.31 -2.18
C THR A 21 -4.72 6.88 -1.63
N MET A 22 -3.93 5.99 -2.24
CA MET A 22 -3.72 4.65 -1.70
C MET A 22 -2.98 4.67 -0.36
N ALA A 23 -1.94 5.50 -0.21
CA ALA A 23 -1.21 5.65 1.05
C ALA A 23 -2.12 6.19 2.17
N ASP A 24 -2.97 7.17 1.85
CA ASP A 24 -3.96 7.74 2.77
C ASP A 24 -4.97 6.68 3.22
N TYR A 25 -5.44 5.83 2.30
CA TYR A 25 -6.32 4.71 2.63
C TYR A 25 -5.65 3.69 3.58
N TYR A 26 -4.41 3.30 3.30
CA TYR A 26 -3.71 2.32 4.15
C TYR A 26 -3.42 2.88 5.54
N THR A 27 -3.02 4.15 5.63
CA THR A 27 -2.73 4.81 6.92
C THR A 27 -3.98 5.09 7.74
N SER A 28 -5.13 5.37 7.10
CA SER A 28 -6.40 5.55 7.80
C SER A 28 -7.02 4.22 8.23
N GLU A 29 -7.14 3.26 7.32
CA GLU A 29 -7.97 2.07 7.53
C GLU A 29 -7.26 0.74 7.22
N GLY A 30 -6.53 0.64 6.11
CA GLY A 30 -5.99 -0.64 5.65
C GLY A 30 -5.05 -1.34 6.65
N LEU A 31 -4.21 -0.58 7.35
CA LEU A 31 -3.32 -1.13 8.38
C LEU A 31 -4.08 -1.57 9.64
N LYS A 32 -5.16 -0.87 10.00
CA LYS A 32 -6.03 -1.27 11.13
C LYS A 32 -6.74 -2.58 10.80
N GLN A 33 -7.25 -2.72 9.57
CA GLN A 33 -7.89 -3.95 9.11
C GLN A 33 -6.93 -5.14 9.14
N ALA A 34 -5.68 -4.95 8.67
CA ALA A 34 -4.66 -6.00 8.74
C ALA A 34 -4.31 -6.38 10.19
N ALA A 35 -4.26 -5.41 11.10
CA ALA A 35 -4.05 -5.67 12.52
C ALA A 35 -5.23 -6.43 13.16
N GLU A 36 -6.45 -6.07 12.81
CA GLU A 36 -7.66 -6.74 13.31
C GLU A 36 -7.79 -8.17 12.79
N GLN A 37 -7.46 -8.40 11.51
CA GLN A 37 -7.41 -9.75 10.94
C GLN A 37 -6.43 -10.65 11.72
N LEU A 38 -5.26 -10.13 12.06
CA LEU A 38 -4.28 -10.84 12.88
C LEU A 38 -4.81 -11.14 14.28
N ARG A 39 -5.47 -10.14 14.91
CA ARG A 39 -6.07 -10.29 16.24
C ARG A 39 -7.14 -11.38 16.25
N ILE A 40 -8.05 -11.37 15.27
CA ILE A 40 -9.12 -12.37 15.15
C ILE A 40 -8.53 -13.76 14.94
N ALA A 41 -7.55 -13.90 14.04
CA ALA A 41 -6.90 -15.18 13.80
C ALA A 41 -6.25 -15.76 15.06
N GLN A 42 -5.58 -14.92 15.86
CA GLN A 42 -5.00 -15.34 17.13
C GLN A 42 -6.07 -15.81 18.11
N VAL A 43 -7.12 -15.01 18.33
CA VAL A 43 -8.20 -15.37 19.27
C VAL A 43 -8.90 -16.66 18.84
N SER A 44 -9.26 -16.82 17.56
CA SER A 44 -9.91 -18.03 17.07
C SER A 44 -9.00 -19.26 17.18
N TYR A 45 -7.69 -19.11 17.02
CA TYR A 45 -6.75 -20.21 17.26
C TYR A 45 -6.68 -20.58 18.75
N ASP A 46 -6.57 -19.59 19.64
CA ASP A 46 -6.51 -19.79 21.09
C ASP A 46 -7.78 -20.45 21.64
N LEU A 47 -8.95 -20.15 21.05
CA LEU A 47 -10.23 -20.76 21.37
C LEU A 47 -10.44 -22.14 20.72
N GLY A 48 -9.54 -22.56 19.82
CA GLY A 48 -9.66 -23.81 19.06
C GLY A 48 -10.72 -23.78 17.96
N GLU A 49 -11.20 -22.60 17.56
CA GLU A 49 -12.15 -22.41 16.47
C GLU A 49 -11.52 -22.64 15.09
N ILE A 50 -10.21 -22.38 14.95
CA ILE A 50 -9.44 -22.63 13.73
C ILE A 50 -8.20 -23.47 14.00
N GLY A 51 -7.78 -24.25 13.02
CA GLY A 51 -6.55 -25.01 13.07
C GLY A 51 -5.29 -24.13 12.88
N TYR A 52 -4.13 -24.74 13.13
CA TYR A 52 -2.83 -24.10 12.96
C TYR A 52 -2.59 -23.63 11.51
N ILE A 53 -3.04 -24.40 10.52
CA ILE A 53 -2.85 -24.05 9.10
C ILE A 53 -3.64 -22.79 8.75
N GLU A 54 -4.91 -22.73 9.16
CA GLU A 54 -5.77 -21.56 8.96
C GLU A 54 -5.21 -20.33 9.70
N PHE A 55 -4.65 -20.51 10.89
CA PHE A 55 -3.96 -19.43 11.61
C PHE A 55 -2.79 -18.86 10.80
N ILE A 56 -1.87 -19.71 10.31
CA ILE A 56 -0.74 -19.26 9.47
C ILE A 56 -1.23 -18.55 8.20
N GLN A 57 -2.27 -19.07 7.53
CA GLN A 57 -2.83 -18.45 6.33
C GLN A 57 -3.39 -17.05 6.61
N ASN A 58 -4.14 -16.88 7.70
CA ASN A 58 -4.66 -15.57 8.08
C ASN A 58 -3.56 -14.57 8.45
N MET A 59 -2.52 -15.04 9.15
CA MET A 59 -1.34 -14.20 9.41
C MET A 59 -0.64 -13.78 8.12
N ALA A 60 -0.49 -14.70 7.16
CA ALA A 60 0.14 -14.41 5.88
C ALA A 60 -0.63 -13.32 5.10
N LEU A 61 -1.97 -13.36 5.12
CA LEU A 61 -2.82 -12.33 4.51
C LEU A 61 -2.63 -10.96 5.16
N ALA A 62 -2.59 -10.90 6.50
CA ALA A 62 -2.34 -9.66 7.23
C ALA A 62 -0.94 -9.09 6.92
N VAL A 63 0.08 -9.94 6.84
CA VAL A 63 1.44 -9.54 6.44
C VAL A 63 1.47 -9.04 5.00
N GLN A 64 0.77 -9.71 4.08
CA GLN A 64 0.69 -9.30 2.68
C GLN A 64 0.07 -7.90 2.54
N SER A 65 -0.98 -7.59 3.31
CA SER A 65 -1.58 -6.25 3.34
C SER A 65 -0.57 -5.18 3.79
N LYS A 66 0.24 -5.47 4.82
CA LYS A 66 1.33 -4.58 5.27
C LYS A 66 2.41 -4.41 4.21
N LEU A 67 2.77 -5.47 3.49
CA LEU A 67 3.73 -5.38 2.37
C LEU A 67 3.19 -4.53 1.22
N ALA A 68 1.90 -4.68 0.89
CA ALA A 68 1.25 -3.87 -0.13
C ALA A 68 1.26 -2.37 0.23
N PHE A 69 1.05 -2.03 1.50
CA PHE A 69 1.23 -0.66 1.97
C PHE A 69 2.65 -0.13 1.73
N LEU A 70 3.69 -0.90 2.08
CA LEU A 70 5.08 -0.50 1.87
C LEU A 70 5.39 -0.27 0.38
N GLN A 71 4.85 -1.09 -0.51
CA GLN A 71 4.96 -0.91 -1.96
C GLN A 71 4.30 0.40 -2.43
N VAL A 72 3.12 0.74 -1.89
CA VAL A 72 2.46 2.01 -2.20
C VAL A 72 3.29 3.21 -1.75
N VAL A 73 3.90 3.16 -0.56
CA VAL A 73 4.80 4.21 -0.07
C VAL A 73 6.01 4.36 -0.99
N GLN A 74 6.61 3.24 -1.42
CA GLN A 74 7.70 3.26 -2.39
C GLN A 74 7.27 3.95 -3.71
N GLN A 75 6.12 3.54 -4.28
CA GLN A 75 5.60 4.11 -5.52
C GLN A 75 5.28 5.60 -5.41
N LEU A 76 4.78 6.04 -4.25
CA LEU A 76 4.57 7.45 -3.95
C LEU A 76 5.89 8.22 -3.97
N ASN A 77 6.92 7.72 -3.26
CA ASN A 77 8.24 8.37 -3.21
C ASN A 77 8.87 8.46 -4.61
N GLU A 78 8.81 7.38 -5.39
CA GLU A 78 9.30 7.38 -6.76
C GLU A 78 8.57 8.40 -7.65
N SER A 79 7.25 8.56 -7.47
CA SER A 79 6.48 9.55 -8.24
C SER A 79 6.87 10.99 -7.91
N VAL A 80 7.18 11.27 -6.64
CA VAL A 80 7.70 12.58 -6.22
C VAL A 80 9.06 12.85 -6.86
N ILE A 81 9.96 11.86 -6.86
CA ILE A 81 11.29 11.97 -7.49
C ILE A 81 11.14 12.25 -9.00
N ARG A 82 10.27 11.52 -9.69
CA ARG A 82 10.03 11.73 -11.13
C ARG A 82 9.44 13.09 -11.44
N LEU A 83 8.48 13.58 -10.64
CA LEU A 83 7.93 14.94 -10.78
C LEU A 83 9.00 16.02 -10.59
N GLN A 84 9.89 15.85 -9.61
CA GLN A 84 11.01 16.77 -9.38
C GLN A 84 11.97 16.78 -10.58
N PHE A 85 12.30 15.60 -11.12
CA PHE A 85 13.13 15.48 -12.31
C PHE A 85 12.50 16.16 -13.54
N LEU A 86 11.20 15.97 -13.77
CA LEU A 86 10.49 16.58 -14.90
C LEU A 86 10.29 18.10 -14.77
N LYS A 87 10.37 18.66 -13.56
CA LYS A 87 10.28 20.11 -13.29
C LYS A 87 11.65 20.80 -13.33
N GLY A 88 12.73 20.06 -13.04
CA GLY A 88 14.10 20.57 -13.01
C GLY A 88 14.90 20.40 -14.31
N ASN A 89 14.36 19.69 -15.30
CA ASN A 89 14.81 19.69 -16.69
C ASN A 89 13.89 20.56 -17.56
#